data_AF-A0A1M6EA61-F1
#
_entry.id   AF-A0A1M6EA61-F1
#
_cell.length_a   1.000
_cell.length_b   1.000
_cell.length_c   1.000
_cell.angle_alpha   90.00
_cell.angle_beta   90.00
_cell.angle_gamma   90.00
#
_symmetry.space_group_name_H-M   'P 1'
#
loop_
_entity.id
_entity.type
_entity.pdbx_description
1 polymer ?
#
loop_
_entity_poly.entity_id
_entity_poly.type
_entity_poly.pdbx_seq_one_letter_code
_entity_poly.pdbx_strand_id
1 'polypeptide(L)'
;MIFNNEMMKMDKRYREPCETFVKLLHPFAPHIAEEMWSILGHNESLTNVAWPEADHSKAVENTVEVVFQVNGKVRAKASVAKDMDKAALEKLALDNERGICPFFS
;
A
#
# COMPACT_ATOMS: atom_id res chain seq x y z
N MET A 1 5.20 9.21 6.67
CA MET A 1 6.59 8.78 6.36
C MET A 1 6.66 7.66 5.32
N ILE A 2 5.83 6.60 5.40
CA ILE A 2 5.84 5.48 4.42
C ILE A 2 5.72 5.97 2.97
N PHE A 3 4.74 6.83 2.67
CA PHE A 3 4.55 7.39 1.33
C PHE A 3 5.80 8.08 0.77
N ASN A 4 6.47 8.91 1.58
CA ASN A 4 7.70 9.60 1.17
C ASN A 4 8.82 8.61 0.83
N ASN A 5 8.98 7.56 1.65
CA ASN A 5 10.01 6.54 1.43
C ASN A 5 9.78 5.76 0.13
N GLU A 6 8.53 5.44 -0.21
CA GLU A 6 8.21 4.77 -1.48
C GLU A 6 8.40 5.72 -2.67
N MET A 7 7.95 6.97 -2.56
CA MET A 7 8.13 7.98 -3.62
C MET A 7 9.60 8.26 -3.94
N MET A 8 10.51 8.14 -2.96
CA MET A 8 11.95 8.32 -3.18
C MET A 8 12.58 7.20 -4.02
N LYS A 9 11.95 6.03 -4.09
CA LYS A 9 12.43 4.89 -4.90
C LYS A 9 11.98 4.98 -6.36
N MET A 10 11.05 5.87 -6.69
CA MET A 10 10.47 6.00 -8.02
C MET A 10 11.30 6.97 -8.88
N ASP A 11 11.55 6.60 -10.14
CA ASP A 11 12.25 7.47 -11.10
C ASP A 11 11.44 8.71 -11.50
N LYS A 12 10.11 8.60 -11.46
CA LYS A 12 9.17 9.67 -11.83
C LYS A 12 8.14 9.85 -10.74
N ARG A 13 7.78 11.12 -10.50
CA ARG A 13 6.79 11.53 -9.52
C ARG A 13 5.68 12.30 -10.22
N TYR A 14 4.46 11.79 -10.09
CA TYR A 14 3.28 12.45 -10.65
C TYR A 14 2.85 13.60 -9.75
N ARG A 15 2.27 14.63 -10.37
CA ARG A 15 1.87 15.86 -9.70
C ARG A 15 0.74 15.63 -8.69
N GLU A 16 -0.29 14.87 -9.07
CA GLU A 16 -1.46 14.60 -8.22
C GLU A 16 -1.08 13.97 -6.86
N PRO A 17 -0.27 12.89 -6.79
CA PRO A 17 0.22 12.35 -5.51
C PRO A 17 1.02 13.35 -4.66
N CYS A 18 1.84 14.19 -5.30
CA CYS A 18 2.61 15.22 -4.60
C CYS A 18 1.69 16.29 -3.99
N GLU A 19 0.67 16.73 -4.73
CA GLU A 19 -0.33 17.69 -4.24
C GLU A 19 -1.12 17.13 -3.06
N THR A 20 -1.59 15.89 -3.16
CA THR A 20 -2.27 15.20 -2.06
C THR A 20 -1.37 15.09 -0.83
N PHE A 21 -0.08 14.76 -1.01
CA PHE A 21 0.86 14.69 0.10
C PHE A 21 1.08 16.05 0.78
N VAL A 22 1.19 17.14 0.03
CA VAL A 22 1.33 18.49 0.59
C VAL A 22 0.10 18.88 1.41
N LYS A 23 -1.11 18.58 0.93
CA LYS A 23 -2.36 18.76 1.70
C LYS A 23 -2.35 17.99 3.01
N LEU A 24 -1.92 16.72 2.98
CA LEU A 24 -1.82 15.88 4.18
C LEU A 24 -0.73 16.36 5.16
N LEU A 25 0.33 17.00 4.65
CA LEU A 25 1.44 17.52 5.46
C LEU A 25 1.08 18.81 6.20
N HIS A 26 0.16 19.61 5.66
CA HIS A 26 -0.12 20.95 6.14
C HIS A 26 -0.51 21.09 7.62
N PRO A 27 -1.35 20.22 8.21
CA PRO A 27 -1.64 20.30 9.64
C PRO A 27 -0.42 20.08 10.55
N PHE A 28 0.64 19.46 10.02
CA PHE A 28 1.87 19.17 10.78
C PHE A 28 2.98 20.18 10.52
N ALA A 29 3.14 20.63 9.28
CA ALA A 29 4.20 21.55 8.87
C ALA A 29 3.63 22.60 7.89
N PRO A 30 2.80 23.56 8.38
CA PRO A 30 2.03 24.45 7.52
C PRO A 30 2.93 25.34 6.65
N HIS A 31 4.00 25.90 7.23
CA HIS A 31 4.93 26.78 6.49
C HIS A 31 5.62 26.05 5.34
N ILE A 32 6.12 24.83 5.58
CA ILE A 32 6.79 24.04 4.54
C ILE A 32 5.77 23.59 3.49
N ALA A 33 4.56 23.20 3.91
CA ALA A 33 3.51 22.81 2.98
C ALA A 33 3.09 23.96 2.05
N GLU A 34 2.98 25.20 2.55
CA GLU A 34 2.67 26.38 1.72
C GLU A 34 3.77 26.68 0.69
N GLU A 35 5.05 26.60 1.09
CA GLU A 35 6.17 26.76 0.14
C GLU A 35 6.15 25.67 -0.95
N MET A 36 5.92 24.41 -0.56
CA MET A 36 5.80 23.30 -1.51
C MET A 36 4.61 23.48 -2.45
N TRP A 37 3.49 24.01 -1.96
CA TRP A 37 2.30 24.30 -2.74
C TRP A 37 2.54 25.40 -3.77
N SER A 38 3.24 26.46 -3.38
CA SER A 38 3.69 27.53 -4.27
C SER A 38 4.66 27.02 -5.35
N ILE A 39 5.63 26.16 -4.99
CA ILE A 39 6.55 25.52 -5.95
C ILE A 39 5.80 24.65 -6.97
N LEU A 40 4.72 23.99 -6.55
CA LEU A 40 3.86 23.26 -7.48
C LEU A 40 3.16 24.22 -8.45
N GLY A 41 3.05 25.51 -8.17
CA GLY A 41 2.50 26.53 -9.07
C GLY A 41 1.09 26.98 -8.69
N HIS A 42 0.70 26.76 -7.43
CA HIS A 42 -0.57 27.25 -6.89
C HIS A 42 -0.36 28.62 -6.24
N ASN A 43 -1.27 29.56 -6.51
CA ASN A 43 -1.19 30.92 -5.99
C ASN A 43 -2.08 31.15 -4.75
N GLU A 44 -2.98 30.22 -4.47
CA GLU A 44 -3.88 30.30 -3.32
C GLU A 44 -3.28 29.58 -2.11
N SER A 45 -3.53 30.10 -0.90
CA SER A 45 -3.10 29.44 0.33
C SER A 45 -3.75 28.08 0.47
N LEU A 46 -2.95 27.09 0.89
CA LEU A 46 -3.41 25.74 1.15
C LEU A 46 -4.51 25.67 2.22
N THR A 47 -4.58 26.67 3.11
CA THR A 47 -5.61 26.80 4.15
C THR A 47 -7.04 26.83 3.56
N ASN A 48 -7.20 27.36 2.34
CA ASN A 48 -8.50 27.48 1.67
C ASN A 48 -8.84 26.26 0.80
N VAL A 49 -7.95 25.27 0.73
CA VAL A 49 -8.09 24.11 -0.15
C VAL A 49 -8.83 22.99 0.58
N ALA A 50 -9.79 22.36 -0.10
CA ALA A 50 -10.51 21.21 0.43
C ALA A 50 -9.56 20.04 0.76
N TRP A 51 -9.85 19.36 1.86
CA TRP A 51 -9.13 18.18 2.29
C TRP A 51 -9.27 17.05 1.25
N PRO A 52 -8.20 16.29 0.94
CA PRO A 52 -8.28 15.21 -0.04
C PRO A 52 -9.22 14.10 0.43
N GLU A 53 -10.12 13.68 -0.45
CA GLU A 53 -11.00 12.53 -0.24
C GLU A 53 -10.36 11.24 -0.78
N ALA A 54 -10.54 10.15 -0.05
CA ALA A 54 -10.02 8.85 -0.44
C ALA A 54 -10.96 8.17 -1.46
N ASP A 55 -10.42 7.80 -2.61
CA ASP A 55 -11.12 6.97 -3.58
C ASP A 55 -10.97 5.49 -3.21
N HIS A 56 -12.03 4.90 -2.68
CA HIS A 56 -12.04 3.49 -2.27
C HIS A 56 -11.78 2.51 -3.41
N SER A 57 -12.02 2.90 -4.67
CA SER A 57 -11.73 2.04 -5.82
C SER A 57 -10.22 1.82 -6.02
N LYS A 58 -9.39 2.81 -5.64
CA LYS A 58 -7.92 2.74 -5.72
C LYS A 58 -7.31 1.92 -4.57
N ALA A 59 -8.10 1.59 -3.55
CA ALA A 59 -7.68 0.78 -2.40
C ALA A 59 -8.08 -0.70 -2.51
N VAL A 60 -8.65 -1.11 -3.65
CA VAL A 60 -9.02 -2.52 -3.87
C VAL A 60 -7.76 -3.32 -4.23
N GLU A 61 -7.31 -4.13 -3.27
CA GLU A 61 -6.29 -5.14 -3.53
C GLU A 61 -6.94 -6.41 -4.09
N ASN A 62 -6.53 -6.80 -5.31
CA ASN A 62 -7.00 -8.04 -5.95
C ASN A 62 -6.33 -9.30 -5.37
N THR A 63 -5.25 -9.10 -4.61
CA THR A 63 -4.45 -10.16 -4.01
C THR A 63 -4.35 -9.95 -2.51
N VAL A 64 -4.50 -11.02 -1.74
CA VAL A 64 -4.32 -11.04 -0.29
C VAL A 64 -3.09 -11.86 0.08
N GLU A 65 -2.34 -11.44 1.10
CA GLU A 65 -1.22 -12.23 1.63
C GLU A 65 -1.77 -13.27 2.60
N VAL A 66 -1.67 -14.55 2.22
CA VAL A 66 -2.06 -15.69 3.06
C VAL A 66 -0.83 -16.30 3.71
N VAL A 67 -0.92 -16.54 5.01
CA VAL A 67 0.13 -17.16 5.81
C VAL A 67 -0.22 -18.62 6.06
N PHE A 68 0.61 -19.54 5.58
CA PHE A 68 0.47 -20.96 5.83
C PHE A 68 1.20 -21.35 7.11
N GLN A 69 0.46 -21.96 8.04
CA GLN A 69 0.97 -22.40 9.35
C GLN A 69 0.77 -23.90 9.54
N VAL A 70 1.74 -24.55 10.19
CA VAL A 70 1.66 -25.96 10.58
C VAL A 70 2.03 -26.06 12.06
N ASN A 71 1.14 -26.62 12.88
CA ASN A 71 1.32 -26.73 14.34
C ASN A 71 1.72 -25.40 15.00
N GLY A 72 1.09 -24.30 14.59
CA GLY A 72 1.34 -22.96 15.12
C GLY A 72 2.65 -22.29 14.66
N LYS A 73 3.44 -22.92 13.78
CA LYS A 73 4.64 -22.32 13.18
C LYS A 73 4.37 -21.89 11.74
N VAL A 74 4.73 -20.64 11.41
CA VAL A 74 4.66 -20.11 10.03
C VAL A 74 5.66 -20.85 9.15
N ARG A 75 5.18 -21.40 8.03
CA ARG A 75 5.99 -22.15 7.05
C ARG A 75 6.18 -21.40 5.76
N ALA A 76 5.12 -20.77 5.26
CA ALA A 76 5.17 -20.00 4.03
C ALA A 76 4.20 -18.81 4.08
N LYS A 77 4.47 -17.85 3.21
CA LYS A 77 3.55 -16.76 2.87
C LYS A 77 3.36 -16.77 1.37
N ALA A 78 2.14 -16.60 0.91
CA ALA A 78 1.83 -16.51 -0.51
C ALA A 78 0.86 -15.36 -0.76
N SER A 79 1.09 -14.62 -1.85
CA SER A 79 0.11 -13.67 -2.36
C SER A 79 -0.84 -14.43 -3.28
N VAL A 80 -2.13 -14.43 -2.95
CA VAL A 80 -3.17 -15.20 -3.64
C VAL A 80 -4.31 -14.28 -4.04
N ALA A 81 -5.00 -14.60 -5.14
CA ALA A 81 -6.20 -13.85 -5.52
C ALA A 81 -7.23 -13.89 -4.38
N LYS A 82 -7.89 -12.74 -4.13
CA LYS A 82 -8.87 -12.61 -3.05
C LYS A 82 -10.04 -13.60 -3.15
N ASP A 83 -10.37 -14.02 -4.37
CA ASP A 83 -11.49 -14.90 -4.68
C ASP A 83 -11.06 -16.37 -4.86
N MET A 84 -9.81 -16.69 -4.51
CA MET A 84 -9.28 -18.05 -4.65
C MET A 84 -10.01 -19.01 -3.71
N ASP A 85 -10.42 -20.17 -4.24
CA ASP A 85 -11.16 -21.15 -3.45
C ASP A 85 -10.24 -21.88 -2.46
N LYS A 86 -10.86 -22.45 -1.42
CA LYS A 86 -10.14 -23.18 -0.37
C LYS A 86 -9.33 -24.35 -0.94
N ALA A 87 -9.85 -25.04 -1.95
CA ALA A 87 -9.19 -26.19 -2.57
C ALA A 87 -7.92 -25.80 -3.35
N ALA A 88 -7.93 -24.68 -4.08
CA ALA A 88 -6.73 -24.16 -4.74
C ALA A 88 -5.73 -23.61 -3.72
N LEU A 89 -6.19 -22.99 -2.62
CA LEU A 89 -5.31 -22.56 -1.54
C LEU A 89 -4.60 -23.74 -0.87
N GLU A 90 -5.31 -24.85 -0.62
CA GLU A 90 -4.72 -26.07 -0.06
C GLU A 90 -3.71 -26.70 -1.02
N LYS A 91 -4.00 -26.76 -2.33
CA LYS A 91 -3.02 -27.20 -3.34
C LYS A 91 -1.78 -26.30 -3.37
N LEU A 92 -1.96 -24.99 -3.37
CA LEU A 92 -0.87 -24.02 -3.38
C LEU A 92 -0.03 -24.06 -2.10
N ALA A 93 -0.64 -24.44 -0.97
CA ALA A 93 0.07 -24.71 0.28
C ALA A 93 0.91 -25.99 0.17
N LEU A 94 0.35 -27.07 -0.39
CA LEU A 94 1.01 -28.37 -0.51
C LEU A 94 2.14 -28.37 -1.56
N ASP A 95 1.95 -27.66 -2.68
CA ASP A 95 2.94 -27.48 -3.74
C ASP A 95 4.12 -26.58 -3.31
N ASN A 96 3.99 -25.88 -2.17
CA ASN A 96 5.06 -25.05 -1.65
C ASN A 96 6.17 -25.95 -1.07
N GLU A 97 7.29 -26.06 -1.80
CA GLU A 97 8.46 -26.88 -1.48
C GLU A 97 9.06 -26.59 -0.08
N ARG A 98 8.72 -25.46 0.54
CA ARG A 98 9.14 -25.05 1.90
C ARG A 98 8.32 -25.72 3.02
N GLY A 99 8.23 -27.04 2.99
CA GLY A 99 8.02 -27.86 4.20
C GLY A 99 6.58 -27.98 4.72
N ILE A 100 5.56 -27.80 3.88
CA ILE A 100 4.16 -28.11 4.23
C ILE A 100 3.83 -29.57 3.89
N CYS A 101 4.32 -30.08 2.75
CA CYS A 101 4.11 -31.47 2.31
C CYS A 101 4.48 -32.57 3.34
N PRO A 102 5.58 -32.50 4.13
CA PRO A 102 5.94 -33.60 5.03
C PRO A 102 5.11 -33.68 6.33
N PHE A 103 4.12 -32.80 6.55
CA PHE A 103 3.27 -32.80 7.75
C PHE A 103 1.85 -33.33 7.51
N PHE A 104 1.46 -33.59 6.26
CA PHE A 104 0.15 -34.12 5.87
C PHE A 104 0.20 -35.59 5.41
N SER A 105 1.36 -36.25 5.52
CA SER A 105 1.55 -37.69 5.33
C SER A 105 1.76 -38.40 6.66
#